data_AF-A0A7W9ZHX6-F1
#
_entry.id   AF-A0A7W9ZHX6-F1
#
_cell.length_a   1.000
_cell.length_b   1.000
_cell.length_c   1.000
_cell.angle_alpha   90.00
_cell.angle_beta   90.00
_cell.angle_gamma   90.00
#
_symmetry.space_group_name_H-M   'P 1'
#
loop_
_entity.id
_entity.type
_entity.pdbx_description
1 polymer ?
#
loop_
_entity_poly.entity_id
_entity_poly.type
_entity_poly.pdbx_seq_one_letter_code
_entity_poly.pdbx_strand_id
1 'polypeptide(L)'
;MGSPFDDDDTEELVDDTGAVSSTAPEAAPSPNASGTAAGGPAARYVAPKNREQLRQILMMDTGIPVSPDDPVLLVYAIHRVSLDELTAVMSALLAEAREAIEAASTKAAAEMTSALQIQTKDLREQITSDTLRERLKAMQETAVLGNEAVAGMRRMVRWGAVITTLTILAAGVVLAVLTVSLS
;
A
#
# COMPACT_ATOMS: atom_id res chain seq x y z
N MET A 1 6.32 11.36 50.23
CA MET A 1 6.35 10.08 49.51
C MET A 1 4.91 9.69 49.27
N GLY A 2 4.40 9.98 48.08
CA GLY A 2 3.03 9.70 47.67
C GLY A 2 3.07 9.21 46.24
N SER A 3 2.69 7.96 46.04
CA SER A 3 2.38 7.38 44.73
C SER A 3 0.92 7.69 44.42
N PRO A 4 0.61 8.11 43.19
CA PRO A 4 -0.69 7.77 42.64
C PRO A 4 -0.67 7.47 41.12
N PHE A 5 -1.73 6.77 40.71
CA PHE A 5 -2.19 6.47 39.33
C PHE A 5 -1.64 5.20 38.67
N ASP A 6 -2.21 4.08 39.12
CA ASP A 6 -2.77 3.05 38.25
C ASP A 6 -3.86 3.69 37.36
N ASP A 7 -3.67 3.68 36.05
CA ASP A 7 -4.75 3.83 35.07
C ASP A 7 -4.81 2.55 34.23
N ASP A 8 -5.89 1.84 34.50
CA ASP A 8 -6.46 0.69 33.83
C ASP A 8 -7.26 1.22 32.64
N ASP A 9 -6.75 1.05 31.42
CA ASP A 9 -7.52 1.22 30.18
C ASP A 9 -7.20 0.04 29.26
N THR A 10 -7.91 -1.05 29.52
CA THR A 10 -8.10 -2.17 28.61
C THR A 10 -9.16 -1.79 27.57
N GLU A 11 -8.75 -1.08 26.51
CA GLU A 11 -9.65 -0.85 25.36
C GLU A 11 -9.64 -2.04 24.39
N GLU A 12 -10.81 -2.66 24.41
CA GLU A 12 -11.40 -3.72 23.61
C GLU A 12 -11.61 -3.29 22.13
N LEU A 13 -11.04 -4.08 21.21
CA LEU A 13 -11.75 -4.76 20.12
C LEU A 13 -12.56 -3.92 19.11
N VAL A 14 -12.00 -3.65 17.92
CA VAL A 14 -12.73 -3.75 16.64
C VAL A 14 -11.78 -4.18 15.51
N ASP A 15 -11.88 -5.46 15.11
CA ASP A 15 -11.36 -5.97 13.84
C ASP A 15 -12.30 -5.51 12.70
N ASP A 16 -11.88 -4.52 11.92
CA ASP A 16 -12.58 -4.10 10.69
C ASP A 16 -12.17 -5.01 9.53
N THR A 17 -12.73 -6.22 9.52
CA THR A 17 -12.66 -7.13 8.37
C THR A 17 -13.68 -6.69 7.33
N GLY A 18 -13.22 -5.85 6.41
CA GLY A 18 -13.93 -5.50 5.17
C GLY A 18 -14.20 -6.73 4.30
N ALA A 19 -15.30 -7.42 4.57
CA ALA A 19 -15.85 -8.48 3.74
C ALA A 19 -16.52 -7.85 2.50
N VAL A 20 -15.78 -7.74 1.40
CA VAL A 20 -16.36 -7.43 0.09
C VAL A 20 -16.96 -8.71 -0.48
N SER A 21 -18.28 -8.80 -0.37
CA SER A 21 -19.14 -9.81 -0.98
C SER A 21 -19.00 -9.77 -2.51
N SER A 22 -18.43 -10.82 -3.10
CA SER A 22 -18.49 -11.07 -4.54
C SER A 22 -19.26 -12.38 -4.77
N THR A 23 -20.51 -12.22 -5.17
CA THR A 23 -21.44 -13.26 -5.57
C THR A 23 -21.09 -13.73 -6.99
N ALA A 24 -20.51 -14.93 -7.11
CA ALA A 24 -20.38 -15.59 -8.41
C ALA A 24 -21.73 -16.21 -8.81
N PRO A 25 -22.18 -16.08 -10.08
CA PRO A 25 -23.46 -16.59 -10.50
C PRO A 25 -23.42 -18.10 -10.72
N GLU A 26 -24.40 -18.74 -10.12
CA GLU A 26 -24.82 -20.13 -10.33
C GLU A 26 -25.23 -20.35 -11.79
N ALA A 27 -24.54 -21.28 -12.47
CA ALA A 27 -24.90 -21.74 -13.81
C ALA A 27 -25.03 -23.27 -13.85
N ALA A 28 -26.28 -23.69 -13.64
CA ALA A 28 -26.98 -24.88 -14.13
C ALA A 28 -26.28 -26.27 -14.17
N PRO A 29 -26.85 -27.29 -13.50
CA PRO A 29 -26.52 -28.69 -13.77
C PRO A 29 -27.19 -29.20 -15.06
N SER A 30 -26.40 -29.78 -15.96
CA SER A 30 -26.88 -30.55 -17.11
C SER A 30 -27.74 -31.75 -16.66
N PRO A 31 -28.96 -31.94 -17.18
CA PRO A 31 -29.76 -33.12 -16.91
C PRO A 31 -29.58 -34.12 -18.05
N ASN A 32 -28.77 -35.16 -17.85
CA ASN A 32 -28.97 -36.49 -18.46
C ASN A 32 -27.84 -37.45 -18.09
N ALA A 33 -28.13 -38.33 -17.13
CA ALA A 33 -27.71 -39.72 -17.16
C ALA A 33 -28.55 -40.49 -16.15
N SER A 34 -29.81 -40.74 -16.51
CA SER A 34 -30.59 -41.84 -15.97
C SER A 34 -29.83 -43.15 -16.23
N GLY A 35 -29.25 -43.70 -15.18
CA GLY A 35 -28.56 -44.97 -15.13
C GLY A 35 -28.89 -45.68 -13.81
N THR A 36 -29.79 -46.65 -13.93
CA THR A 36 -30.45 -47.46 -12.90
C THR A 36 -29.50 -48.21 -11.95
N ALA A 37 -29.92 -48.26 -10.67
CA ALA A 37 -29.67 -49.28 -9.65
C ALA A 37 -28.23 -49.60 -9.20
N ALA A 38 -27.93 -49.34 -7.93
CA ALA A 38 -27.98 -50.38 -6.89
C ALA A 38 -27.62 -49.78 -5.52
N GLY A 39 -28.51 -49.94 -4.55
CA GLY A 39 -28.21 -49.67 -3.15
C GLY A 39 -27.25 -50.72 -2.59
N GLY A 40 -26.07 -50.27 -2.18
CA GLY A 40 -25.14 -50.98 -1.31
C GLY A 40 -24.45 -49.95 -0.42
N PRO A 41 -24.07 -50.29 0.83
CA PRO A 41 -23.50 -49.32 1.75
C PRO A 41 -22.28 -48.68 1.08
N ALA A 42 -22.22 -47.36 1.09
CA ALA A 42 -21.08 -46.58 0.64
C ALA A 42 -19.87 -46.92 1.52
N ALA A 43 -19.26 -48.08 1.27
CA ALA A 43 -17.94 -48.40 1.75
C ALA A 43 -17.06 -47.29 1.18
N ARG A 44 -16.50 -46.46 2.07
CA ARG A 44 -15.45 -45.51 1.71
C ARG A 44 -14.45 -46.29 0.87
N TYR A 45 -14.34 -45.95 -0.41
CA TYR A 45 -13.40 -46.59 -1.31
C TYR A 45 -12.00 -46.28 -0.78
N VAL A 46 -11.39 -47.26 -0.11
CA VAL A 46 -10.01 -47.17 0.34
C VAL A 46 -9.15 -47.69 -0.80
N ALA A 47 -8.39 -46.80 -1.44
CA ALA A 47 -7.47 -47.18 -2.49
C ALA A 47 -6.51 -48.27 -1.95
N PRO A 48 -6.44 -49.44 -2.60
CA PRO A 48 -5.60 -50.53 -2.13
C PRO A 48 -4.14 -50.08 -2.10
N LYS A 49 -3.42 -50.35 -1.01
CA LYS A 49 -2.02 -49.90 -0.93
C LYS A 49 -1.07 -50.86 -1.61
N ASN A 50 -1.43 -52.14 -1.76
CA ASN A 50 -0.57 -53.20 -2.30
C ASN A 50 -1.38 -54.14 -3.22
N ARG A 51 -0.72 -54.88 -4.15
CA ARG A 51 -1.37 -55.84 -5.06
C ARG A 51 -2.21 -56.88 -4.31
N GLU A 52 -1.73 -57.34 -3.16
CA GLU A 52 -2.42 -58.34 -2.34
C GLU A 52 -3.72 -57.80 -1.70
N GLN A 53 -3.76 -56.51 -1.31
CA GLN A 53 -4.99 -55.88 -0.82
C GLN A 53 -6.03 -55.74 -1.92
N LEU A 54 -5.61 -55.36 -3.14
CA LEU A 54 -6.52 -55.32 -4.28
C LEU A 54 -7.11 -56.70 -4.58
N ARG A 55 -6.27 -57.75 -4.52
CA ARG A 55 -6.70 -59.14 -4.71
C ARG A 55 -7.78 -59.54 -3.71
N GLN A 56 -7.60 -59.20 -2.43
CA GLN A 56 -8.58 -59.47 -1.38
C GLN A 56 -9.89 -58.70 -1.59
N ILE A 57 -9.81 -57.41 -1.96
CA ILE A 57 -10.99 -56.58 -2.22
C ILE A 57 -11.76 -57.11 -3.44
N LEU A 58 -11.07 -57.41 -4.55
CA LEU A 58 -11.71 -57.99 -5.74
C LEU A 58 -12.36 -59.33 -5.43
N MET A 59 -11.72 -60.17 -4.62
CA MET A 59 -12.29 -61.46 -4.21
C MET A 59 -13.52 -61.29 -3.30
N MET A 60 -13.53 -60.29 -2.42
CA MET A 60 -14.71 -59.99 -1.58
C MET A 60 -15.88 -59.42 -2.39
N ASP A 61 -15.62 -58.52 -3.35
CA ASP A 61 -16.67 -57.85 -4.12
C ASP A 61 -17.24 -58.74 -5.24
N THR A 62 -16.38 -59.49 -5.95
CA THR A 62 -16.80 -60.28 -7.12
C THR A 62 -17.00 -61.76 -6.82
N GLY A 63 -16.47 -62.26 -5.69
CA GLY A 63 -16.46 -63.68 -5.35
C GLY A 63 -15.52 -64.53 -6.22
N ILE A 64 -14.76 -63.94 -7.14
CA ILE A 64 -13.89 -64.64 -8.09
C ILE A 64 -12.46 -64.67 -7.54
N PRO A 65 -11.80 -65.84 -7.48
CA PRO A 65 -10.41 -65.94 -7.06
C PRO A 65 -9.47 -65.37 -8.14
N VAL A 66 -8.78 -64.29 -7.82
CA VAL A 66 -7.81 -63.63 -8.70
C VAL A 66 -6.42 -64.23 -8.49
N SER A 67 -5.78 -64.69 -9.56
CA SER A 67 -4.42 -65.26 -9.56
C SER A 67 -3.36 -64.16 -9.48
N PRO A 68 -2.17 -64.40 -8.90
CA PRO A 68 -1.07 -63.42 -8.92
C PRO A 68 -0.62 -62.99 -10.32
N ASP A 69 -0.81 -63.85 -11.33
CA ASP A 69 -0.50 -63.58 -12.74
C ASP A 69 -1.69 -63.03 -13.54
N ASP A 70 -2.77 -62.61 -12.86
CA ASP A 70 -3.96 -62.09 -13.50
C ASP A 70 -3.69 -60.72 -14.18
N PRO A 71 -4.12 -60.52 -15.44
CA PRO A 71 -3.98 -59.24 -16.15
C PRO A 71 -4.60 -58.05 -15.42
N VAL A 72 -5.64 -58.24 -14.59
CA VAL A 72 -6.26 -57.15 -13.81
C VAL A 72 -5.27 -56.57 -12.81
N LEU A 73 -4.48 -57.41 -12.14
CA LEU A 73 -3.45 -56.97 -11.19
C LEU A 73 -2.27 -56.29 -11.91
N LEU A 74 -1.99 -56.67 -13.16
CA LEU A 74 -0.98 -56.01 -14.00
C LEU A 74 -1.42 -54.59 -14.38
N VAL A 75 -2.67 -54.43 -14.85
CA VAL A 75 -3.24 -53.11 -15.18
C VAL A 75 -3.21 -52.19 -13.95
N TYR A 76 -3.57 -52.72 -12.78
CA TYR A 76 -3.46 -51.98 -11.53
C TYR A 76 -2.02 -51.54 -11.22
N ALA A 77 -1.04 -52.42 -11.37
CA ALA A 77 0.35 -52.09 -11.11
C ALA A 77 0.85 -50.96 -12.05
N ILE A 78 0.49 -51.02 -13.33
CA ILE A 78 0.80 -49.97 -14.30
C ILE A 78 0.13 -48.65 -13.91
N HIS A 79 -1.16 -48.68 -13.57
CA HIS A 79 -1.88 -47.48 -13.14
C HIS A 79 -1.28 -46.85 -11.88
N ARG A 80 -0.90 -47.67 -10.91
CA ARG A 80 -0.26 -47.18 -9.70
C ARG A 80 1.05 -46.46 -10.00
N VAL A 81 1.93 -47.07 -10.81
CA VAL A 81 3.19 -46.42 -11.21
C VAL A 81 2.93 -45.12 -11.95
N SER A 82 1.95 -45.09 -12.86
CA SER A 82 1.60 -43.85 -13.57
C SER A 82 1.05 -42.76 -12.66
N LEU A 83 0.31 -43.10 -11.60
CA LEU A 83 -0.18 -42.14 -10.61
C LEU A 83 0.97 -41.62 -9.72
N ASP A 84 1.89 -42.50 -9.32
CA ASP A 84 3.08 -42.12 -8.56
C ASP A 84 3.97 -41.16 -9.39
N GLU A 85 4.15 -41.43 -10.68
CA GLU A 85 4.86 -40.51 -11.60
C GLU A 85 4.13 -39.18 -11.77
N LEU A 86 2.81 -39.21 -11.97
CA LEU A 86 2.00 -38.00 -12.15
C LEU A 86 2.00 -37.12 -10.89
N THR A 87 1.94 -37.73 -9.71
CA THR A 87 2.04 -36.99 -8.44
C THR A 87 3.44 -36.41 -8.22
N ALA A 88 4.49 -37.12 -8.63
CA ALA A 88 5.86 -36.60 -8.59
C ALA A 88 6.02 -35.40 -9.54
N VAL A 89 5.52 -35.48 -10.78
CA VAL A 89 5.53 -34.36 -11.73
C VAL A 89 4.74 -33.18 -11.19
N MET A 90 3.54 -33.40 -10.67
CA MET A 90 2.71 -32.32 -10.15
C MET A 90 3.34 -31.65 -8.93
N SER A 91 4.01 -32.41 -8.06
CA SER A 91 4.71 -31.83 -6.92
C SER A 91 5.94 -31.01 -7.34
N ALA A 92 6.66 -31.44 -8.38
CA ALA A 92 7.75 -30.66 -8.97
C ALA A 92 7.25 -29.35 -9.61
N LEU A 93 6.16 -29.39 -10.38
CA LEU A 93 5.56 -28.20 -10.99
C LEU A 93 5.06 -27.20 -9.95
N LEU A 94 4.49 -27.68 -8.84
CA LEU A 94 4.08 -26.80 -7.73
C LEU A 94 5.27 -26.13 -7.05
N ALA A 95 6.41 -26.82 -6.92
CA ALA A 95 7.63 -26.23 -6.37
C ALA A 95 8.18 -25.15 -7.30
N GLU A 96 8.27 -25.43 -8.61
CA GLU A 96 8.72 -24.47 -9.62
C GLU A 96 7.80 -23.25 -9.71
N ALA A 97 6.48 -23.44 -9.66
CA ALA A 97 5.52 -22.34 -9.65
C ALA A 97 5.67 -21.45 -8.41
N ARG A 98 5.93 -22.04 -7.23
CA ARG A 98 6.19 -21.27 -6.00
C ARG A 98 7.45 -20.44 -6.13
N GLU A 99 8.54 -21.02 -6.63
CA GLU A 99 9.79 -20.31 -6.87
C GLU A 99 9.61 -19.15 -7.86
N ALA A 100 8.85 -19.38 -8.94
CA ALA A 100 8.55 -18.34 -9.92
C ALA A 100 7.71 -17.19 -9.32
N ILE A 101 6.74 -17.50 -8.47
CA ILE A 101 5.91 -16.49 -7.78
C ILE A 101 6.77 -15.70 -6.78
N GLU A 102 7.64 -16.36 -6.01
CA GLU A 102 8.58 -15.69 -5.10
C GLU A 102 9.54 -14.77 -5.87
N ALA A 103 10.13 -15.24 -6.97
CA ALA A 103 10.99 -14.42 -7.83
C ALA A 103 10.23 -13.21 -8.45
N ALA A 104 8.99 -13.42 -8.91
CA ALA A 104 8.17 -12.36 -9.47
C ALA A 104 7.75 -11.32 -8.42
N SER A 105 7.37 -11.77 -7.22
CA SER A 105 6.96 -10.88 -6.12
C SER A 105 8.12 -10.06 -5.57
N THR A 106 9.31 -10.65 -5.42
CA THR A 106 10.51 -9.89 -5.02
C THR A 106 10.91 -8.86 -6.06
N LYS A 107 10.84 -9.20 -7.34
CA LYS A 107 11.07 -8.25 -8.44
C LYS A 107 10.03 -7.11 -8.43
N ALA A 108 8.75 -7.44 -8.28
CA ALA A 108 7.68 -6.45 -8.21
C ALA A 108 7.85 -5.51 -7.00
N ALA A 109 8.23 -6.04 -5.83
CA ALA A 109 8.52 -5.24 -4.65
C ALA A 109 9.72 -4.29 -4.87
N ALA A 110 10.78 -4.76 -5.52
CA ALA A 110 11.93 -3.93 -5.89
C ALA A 110 11.55 -2.81 -6.88
N GLU A 111 10.73 -3.12 -7.87
CA GLU A 111 10.23 -2.14 -8.83
C GLU A 111 9.31 -1.11 -8.16
N MET A 112 8.37 -1.53 -7.32
CA MET A 112 7.48 -0.62 -6.58
C MET A 112 8.25 0.30 -5.62
N THR A 113 9.22 -0.23 -4.87
CA THR A 113 10.05 0.59 -3.98
C THR A 113 10.87 1.61 -4.76
N SER A 114 11.42 1.22 -5.92
CA SER A 114 12.12 2.16 -6.81
C SER A 114 11.20 3.26 -7.35
N ALA A 115 9.98 2.90 -7.76
CA ALA A 115 8.98 3.85 -8.26
C ALA A 115 8.55 4.84 -7.17
N LEU A 116 8.31 4.37 -5.94
CA LEU A 116 7.96 5.21 -4.80
C LEU A 116 9.11 6.16 -4.43
N GLN A 117 10.36 5.71 -4.51
CA GLN A 117 11.52 6.58 -4.31
C GLN A 117 11.64 7.67 -5.37
N ILE A 118 11.32 7.37 -6.63
CA ILE A 118 11.29 8.36 -7.70
C ILE A 118 10.16 9.37 -7.47
N GLN A 119 8.95 8.90 -7.16
CA GLN A 119 7.81 9.78 -6.88
C GLN A 119 8.05 10.68 -5.65
N THR A 120 8.63 10.16 -4.57
CA THR A 120 8.94 10.98 -3.39
C THR A 120 10.02 12.02 -3.67
N LYS A 121 10.99 11.72 -4.54
CA LYS A 121 11.96 12.72 -5.01
C LYS A 121 11.30 13.80 -5.85
N ASP A 122 10.43 13.43 -6.79
CA ASP A 122 9.70 14.38 -7.63
C ASP A 122 8.74 15.26 -6.81
N LEU A 123 7.97 14.66 -5.89
CA LEU A 123 7.15 15.39 -4.92
C LEU A 123 7.98 16.36 -4.06
N ARG A 124 9.15 15.93 -3.59
CA ARG A 124 10.06 16.79 -2.84
C ARG A 124 10.57 17.94 -3.71
N GLU A 125 10.97 17.68 -4.94
CA GLU A 125 11.41 18.71 -5.88
C GLU A 125 10.27 19.70 -6.18
N GLN A 126 9.06 19.22 -6.44
CA GLN A 126 7.88 20.06 -6.65
C GLN A 126 7.58 20.94 -5.44
N ILE A 127 7.49 20.37 -4.24
CA ILE A 127 7.24 21.12 -2.99
C ILE A 127 8.36 22.14 -2.74
N THR A 128 9.64 21.76 -2.94
CA THR A 128 10.74 22.71 -2.77
C THR A 128 10.68 23.83 -3.81
N SER A 129 10.31 23.53 -5.05
CA SER A 129 10.17 24.53 -6.12
C SER A 129 9.01 25.50 -5.85
N ASP A 130 7.88 25.00 -5.34
CA ASP A 130 6.71 25.82 -5.05
C ASP A 130 6.91 26.66 -3.79
N THR A 131 7.51 26.10 -2.73
CA THR A 131 7.91 26.89 -1.55
C THR A 131 8.97 27.94 -1.89
N LEU A 132 9.92 27.64 -2.79
CA LEU A 132 10.87 28.63 -3.30
C LEU A 132 10.16 29.70 -4.12
N ARG A 133 9.20 29.36 -4.99
CA ARG A 133 8.39 30.32 -5.75
C ARG A 133 7.56 31.21 -4.85
N GLU A 134 6.96 30.64 -3.81
CA GLU A 134 6.13 31.38 -2.86
C GLU A 134 6.99 32.33 -2.02
N ARG A 135 8.17 31.89 -1.59
CA ARG A 135 9.16 32.78 -0.94
C ARG A 135 9.67 33.87 -1.88
N LEU A 136 9.96 33.55 -3.14
CA LEU A 136 10.35 34.55 -4.13
C LEU A 136 9.24 35.57 -4.38
N LYS A 137 7.98 35.12 -4.44
CA LYS A 137 6.81 35.99 -4.59
C LYS A 137 6.63 36.90 -3.37
N ALA A 138 6.70 36.35 -2.16
CA ALA A 138 6.64 37.13 -0.91
C ALA A 138 7.83 38.12 -0.80
N MET A 139 9.01 37.71 -1.26
CA MET A 139 10.20 38.57 -1.27
C MET A 139 10.09 39.69 -2.31
N GLN A 140 9.47 39.42 -3.46
CA GLN A 140 9.19 40.42 -4.48
C GLN A 140 8.10 41.41 -4.00
N GLU A 141 7.06 40.91 -3.35
CA GLU A 141 5.98 41.73 -2.80
C GLU A 141 6.47 42.62 -1.66
N THR A 142 7.33 42.10 -0.79
CA THR A 142 8.01 42.91 0.25
C THR A 142 9.06 43.86 -0.32
N ALA A 143 9.73 43.53 -1.43
CA ALA A 143 10.63 44.46 -2.11
C ALA A 143 9.87 45.61 -2.79
N VAL A 144 8.68 45.35 -3.35
CA VAL A 144 7.80 46.38 -3.92
C VAL A 144 7.27 47.30 -2.83
N LEU A 145 6.73 46.73 -1.74
CA LEU A 145 6.27 47.51 -0.58
C LEU A 145 7.42 48.28 0.10
N GLY A 146 8.61 47.69 0.15
CA GLY A 146 9.81 48.33 0.69
C GLY A 146 10.27 49.52 -0.15
N ASN A 147 10.24 49.41 -1.48
CA ASN A 147 10.55 50.54 -2.36
C ASN A 147 9.55 51.68 -2.23
N GLU A 148 8.26 51.35 -2.05
CA GLU A 148 7.20 52.34 -1.83
C GLU A 148 7.33 53.03 -0.47
N ALA A 149 7.66 52.29 0.59
CA ALA A 149 7.94 52.82 1.92
C ALA A 149 9.20 53.72 1.94
N VAL A 150 10.27 53.35 1.24
CA VAL A 150 11.50 54.16 1.12
C VAL A 150 11.23 55.44 0.32
N ALA A 151 10.40 55.39 -0.72
CA ALA A 151 9.99 56.56 -1.47
C ALA A 151 9.13 57.53 -0.61
N GLY A 152 8.19 56.99 0.16
CA GLY A 152 7.41 57.75 1.14
C GLY A 152 8.27 58.38 2.24
N MET A 153 9.23 57.63 2.78
CA MET A 153 10.14 58.09 3.82
C MET A 153 11.06 59.22 3.31
N ARG A 154 11.58 59.14 2.08
CA ARG A 154 12.34 60.24 1.47
C ARG A 154 11.50 61.51 1.30
N ARG A 155 10.21 61.36 0.97
CA ARG A 155 9.28 62.49 0.87
C ARG A 155 9.04 63.11 2.24
N MET A 156 8.77 62.31 3.27
CA MET A 156 8.60 62.80 4.64
C MET A 156 9.86 63.49 5.18
N VAL A 157 11.06 62.96 4.92
CA VAL A 157 12.33 63.59 5.33
C VAL A 157 12.54 64.94 4.65
N ARG A 158 12.17 65.09 3.36
CA ARG A 158 12.22 66.39 2.67
C ARG A 158 11.27 67.41 3.31
N TRP A 159 10.05 67.01 3.63
CA TRP A 159 9.08 67.89 4.31
C TRP A 159 9.54 68.25 5.73
N GLY A 160 10.08 67.28 6.48
CA GLY A 160 10.68 67.52 7.79
C GLY A 160 11.82 68.54 7.72
N ALA A 161 12.75 68.38 6.77
CA ALA A 161 13.85 69.31 6.58
C ALA A 161 13.37 70.75 6.25
N VAL A 162 12.31 70.89 5.45
CA VAL A 162 11.69 72.20 5.17
C VAL A 162 11.11 72.82 6.44
N ILE A 163 10.42 72.03 7.27
CA ILE A 163 9.87 72.53 8.53
C ILE A 163 11.01 72.94 9.47
N THR A 164 12.05 72.13 9.63
CA THR A 164 13.17 72.45 10.53
C THR A 164 13.91 73.72 10.10
N THR A 165 14.17 73.89 8.80
CA THR A 165 14.80 75.12 8.28
C THR A 165 13.92 76.35 8.48
N LEU A 166 12.61 76.22 8.30
CA LEU A 166 11.64 77.28 8.60
C LEU A 166 11.64 77.65 10.08
N THR A 167 11.69 76.67 11.00
CA THR A 167 11.74 76.91 12.44
C THR A 167 13.02 77.65 12.85
N ILE A 168 14.16 77.32 12.24
CA ILE A 168 15.42 78.02 12.48
C ILE A 168 15.35 79.47 11.99
N LEU A 169 14.75 79.70 10.81
CA LEU A 169 14.59 81.05 10.26
C LEU A 169 13.65 81.89 11.13
N ALA A 170 12.55 81.31 11.59
CA ALA A 170 11.63 81.97 12.53
C ALA A 170 12.33 82.33 13.86
N ALA A 171 13.13 81.42 14.42
CA ALA A 171 13.91 81.71 15.62
C ALA A 171 14.92 82.86 15.41
N GLY A 172 15.55 82.92 14.22
CA GLY A 172 16.43 84.03 13.85
C GLY A 172 15.72 85.38 13.78
N VAL A 173 14.50 85.43 13.22
CA VAL A 173 13.68 86.65 13.18
C VAL A 173 13.28 87.08 14.60
N VAL A 174 12.89 86.14 15.46
CA VAL A 174 12.57 86.45 16.87
C VAL A 174 13.77 87.04 17.59
N LEU A 175 14.97 86.46 17.41
CA LEU A 175 16.21 87.02 17.97
C LEU A 175 16.50 88.41 17.41
N ALA A 176 16.33 88.64 16.11
CA ALA A 176 16.54 89.95 15.50
C ALA A 176 15.57 91.01 16.05
N VAL A 177 14.28 90.71 16.16
CA VAL A 177 13.28 91.60 16.75
C VAL A 177 13.60 91.90 18.21
N LEU A 178 14.02 90.90 18.99
CA LEU A 178 14.44 91.08 20.36
C LEU A 178 15.66 92.02 20.45
N THR A 179 16.65 91.87 19.57
CA THR A 179 17.85 92.74 19.56
C THR A 179 17.53 94.18 19.16
N VAL A 180 16.62 94.40 18.21
CA VAL A 180 16.18 95.75 17.82
C VAL A 180 15.33 96.41 18.91
N SER A 181 14.53 95.63 19.65
CA SER A 181 13.69 96.16 20.73
C SER A 181 14.48 96.46 22.02
N LEU A 182 15.69 95.91 22.15
CA LEU A 182 16.60 96.17 23.27
C LEU A 182 17.61 97.30 23.01
N SER A 183 17.68 97.80 21.77
CA SER A 183 18.54 98.92 21.37
C SER A 183 17.75 100.22 21.25
#